data_AF-A0AAW0A430-F1
#
_entry.id   AF-A0AAW0A430-F1
#
_cell.length_a   1.000
_cell.length_b   1.000
_cell.length_c   1.000
_cell.angle_alpha   90.00
_cell.angle_beta   90.00
_cell.angle_gamma   90.00
#
_symmetry.space_group_name_H-M   'P 1'
#
loop_
_entity.id
_entity.type
_entity.pdbx_description
1 polymer ?
#
loop_
_entity_poly.entity_id
_entity_poly.type
_entity_poly.pdbx_seq_one_letter_code
_entity_poly.pdbx_strand_id
1 'polypeptide(L)'
;MLPIIVRIFLFTCNVHRETIAFLCRLGLSVSYTTVLAQLHVLAADSASQLRFLGAFSPNTGPQFLLLFDNVNKMKRAWRAQLGHQDEVKSGTAATAIRLEGVRPGAFLSEPVKKAIDEKRRQNLTVDKLYDDISWEHIRGIGKGTVLRIWLKYIPALASHRAAVEALFSSTHKKHVLQLRKSEIHTARPTNIDESSSTGVASVLANLLGQLSVVPATLDRWMMLMICGDQLTIDRVRKIKWYSRKAGDPFDKYQWALPVIQLWHLKWNWQKSFALV
;
A
#
# COMPACT_ATOMS: atom_id res chain seq x y z
N MET A 1 0.31 23.11 -22.48
CA MET A 1 0.74 22.03 -21.56
C MET A 1 1.64 22.56 -20.44
N LEU A 2 2.79 23.18 -20.72
CA LEU A 2 3.72 23.68 -19.71
C LEU A 2 3.09 24.61 -18.63
N PRO A 3 2.26 25.62 -18.97
CA PRO A 3 1.68 26.52 -17.96
C PRO A 3 0.75 25.83 -16.96
N ILE A 4 0.13 24.70 -17.34
CA ILE A 4 -0.72 23.89 -16.45
C ILE A 4 0.16 23.11 -15.48
N ILE A 5 1.24 22.50 -15.96
CA ILE A 5 2.21 21.76 -15.12
C ILE A 5 2.84 22.70 -14.09
N VAL A 6 3.32 23.86 -14.53
CA VAL A 6 3.86 24.91 -13.65
C VAL A 6 2.84 25.28 -12.59
N ARG A 7 1.57 25.46 -12.98
CA ARG A 7 0.53 25.83 -12.04
C ARG A 7 0.15 24.73 -11.05
N ILE A 8 0.10 23.48 -11.47
CA ILE A 8 -0.09 22.33 -10.57
C ILE A 8 1.06 22.28 -9.56
N PHE A 9 2.30 22.45 -10.01
CA PHE A 9 3.47 22.52 -9.14
C PHE A 9 3.34 23.65 -8.10
N LEU A 10 3.07 24.89 -8.54
CA LEU A 10 2.88 26.03 -7.65
C LEU A 10 1.72 25.80 -6.66
N PHE A 11 0.63 25.17 -7.10
CA PHE A 11 -0.49 24.82 -6.25
C PHE A 11 -0.09 23.78 -5.18
N THR A 12 0.65 22.73 -5.55
CA THR A 12 1.13 21.72 -4.60
C THR A 12 2.13 22.28 -3.58
N CYS A 13 2.93 23.28 -3.98
CA CYS A 13 3.85 23.99 -3.09
C CYS A 13 3.15 25.01 -2.18
N ASN A 14 1.82 25.13 -2.22
CA ASN A 14 1.05 26.15 -1.49
C ASN A 14 1.55 27.58 -1.74
N VAL A 15 1.97 27.89 -2.98
CA VAL A 15 2.43 29.23 -3.35
C VAL A 15 1.30 30.24 -3.15
N HIS A 16 1.66 31.47 -2.74
CA HIS A 16 0.70 32.52 -2.49
C HIS A 16 -0.14 32.82 -3.74
N ARG A 17 -1.45 33.07 -3.54
CA ARG A 17 -2.40 33.30 -4.63
C ARG A 17 -1.99 34.48 -5.52
N GLU A 18 -1.35 35.50 -4.95
CA GLU A 18 -0.88 36.67 -5.67
C GLU A 18 0.30 36.37 -6.60
N THR A 19 1.30 35.61 -6.14
CA THR A 19 2.44 35.16 -6.97
C THR A 19 1.95 34.40 -8.20
N ILE A 20 0.98 33.53 -7.96
CA ILE A 20 0.27 32.77 -8.98
C ILE A 20 -0.49 33.68 -9.96
N ALA A 21 -1.17 34.72 -9.47
CA ALA A 21 -1.94 35.63 -10.30
C ALA A 21 -1.01 36.47 -11.18
N PHE A 22 0.13 36.90 -10.63
CA PHE A 22 1.20 37.56 -11.37
C PHE A 22 1.75 36.67 -12.49
N LEU A 23 2.12 35.43 -12.18
CA LEU A 23 2.61 34.47 -13.18
C LEU A 23 1.56 34.14 -14.25
N CYS A 24 0.27 34.15 -13.88
CA CYS A 24 -0.83 33.98 -14.82
C CYS A 24 -0.91 35.16 -15.81
N ARG A 25 -0.72 36.40 -15.34
CA ARG A 25 -0.70 37.60 -16.21
C ARG A 25 0.51 37.62 -17.14
N LEU A 26 1.63 37.04 -16.72
CA LEU A 26 2.82 36.85 -17.56
C LEU A 26 2.69 35.69 -18.56
N GLY A 27 1.58 34.94 -18.56
CA GLY A 27 1.41 33.76 -19.41
C GLY A 27 2.25 32.54 -19.01
N LEU A 28 2.93 32.59 -17.86
CA LEU A 28 3.76 31.50 -17.33
C LEU A 28 2.97 30.45 -16.55
N SER A 29 1.72 30.77 -16.22
CA SER A 29 0.82 29.93 -15.42
C SER A 29 -0.63 30.10 -15.91
N VAL A 30 -1.51 29.18 -15.52
CA VAL A 30 -2.95 29.31 -15.75
C VAL A 30 -3.70 29.81 -14.51
N SER A 31 -4.96 30.18 -14.71
CA SER A 31 -5.85 30.65 -13.66
C SER A 31 -6.11 29.57 -12.60
N TYR A 32 -6.61 29.99 -11.43
CA TYR A 32 -6.99 29.07 -10.35
C TYR A 32 -8.14 28.14 -10.74
N THR A 33 -9.18 28.70 -11.36
CA THR A 33 -10.36 27.94 -11.82
C THR A 33 -9.97 26.90 -12.86
N THR A 34 -9.05 27.23 -13.77
CA THR A 34 -8.53 26.28 -14.75
C THR A 34 -7.87 25.08 -14.08
N VAL A 35 -7.05 25.28 -13.04
CA VAL A 35 -6.39 24.14 -12.36
C VAL A 35 -7.34 23.32 -11.52
N LEU A 36 -8.30 23.95 -10.84
CA LEU A 36 -9.33 23.17 -10.16
C LEU A 36 -10.12 22.30 -11.16
N ALA A 37 -10.50 22.86 -12.31
CA ALA A 37 -11.18 22.09 -13.35
C ALA A 37 -10.32 20.90 -13.83
N GLN A 38 -9.02 21.12 -14.05
CA GLN A 38 -8.10 20.03 -14.42
C GLN A 38 -7.93 18.98 -13.31
N LEU A 39 -7.82 19.39 -12.05
CA LEU A 39 -7.78 18.46 -10.91
C LEU A 39 -9.05 17.63 -10.79
N HIS A 40 -10.22 18.21 -11.09
CA HIS A 40 -11.48 17.46 -11.15
C HIS A 40 -11.48 16.40 -12.27
N VAL A 41 -10.95 16.74 -13.45
CA VAL A 41 -10.80 15.76 -14.55
C VAL A 41 -9.85 14.63 -14.14
N LEU A 42 -8.69 14.95 -13.56
CA LEU A 42 -7.75 13.94 -13.06
C LEU A 42 -8.36 13.06 -11.96
N ALA A 43 -9.16 13.64 -11.07
CA ALA A 43 -9.86 12.89 -10.04
C ALA A 43 -10.92 11.95 -10.63
N ALA A 44 -11.66 12.39 -11.66
CA ALA A 44 -12.63 11.57 -12.36
C ALA A 44 -11.97 10.41 -13.12
N ASP A 45 -10.82 10.66 -13.75
CA ASP A 45 -10.02 9.62 -14.40
C ASP A 45 -9.50 8.59 -13.38
N SER A 46 -8.89 9.05 -12.29
CA SER A 46 -8.42 8.17 -11.21
C SER A 46 -9.56 7.32 -10.61
N ALA A 47 -10.75 7.91 -10.42
CA ALA A 47 -11.93 7.18 -9.95
C ALA A 47 -12.38 6.12 -10.98
N SER A 48 -12.32 6.43 -12.27
CA SER A 48 -12.68 5.49 -13.34
C SER A 48 -11.71 4.31 -13.39
N GLN A 49 -10.40 4.56 -13.22
CA GLN A 49 -9.38 3.52 -13.14
C GLN A 49 -9.59 2.60 -11.92
N LEU A 50 -9.94 3.17 -10.76
CA LEU A 50 -10.27 2.37 -9.56
C LEU A 50 -11.49 1.48 -9.78
N ARG A 51 -12.55 1.99 -10.42
CA ARG A 51 -13.72 1.20 -10.77
C ARG A 51 -13.38 0.07 -11.73
N PHE A 52 -12.55 0.35 -12.74
CA PHE A 52 -12.06 -0.67 -13.66
C PHE A 52 -11.28 -1.77 -12.92
N LEU A 53 -10.41 -1.38 -11.98
CA LEU A 53 -9.65 -2.31 -11.16
C LEU A 53 -10.54 -3.17 -10.24
N GLY A 54 -11.63 -2.58 -9.70
CA GLY A 54 -12.61 -3.28 -8.86
C GLY A 54 -13.59 -4.17 -9.63
N ALA A 55 -13.72 -4.00 -10.95
CA ALA A 55 -14.59 -4.79 -11.82
C ALA A 55 -14.00 -6.17 -12.18
N PHE A 56 -13.25 -6.80 -11.28
CA PHE A 56 -12.64 -8.10 -11.53
C PHE A 56 -13.67 -9.24 -11.60
N SER A 57 -13.39 -10.24 -12.43
CA SER A 57 -14.24 -11.42 -12.57
C SER A 57 -14.12 -12.34 -11.34
N PRO A 58 -15.20 -13.03 -10.94
CA PRO A 58 -15.14 -14.11 -9.95
C PRO A 58 -14.16 -15.23 -10.26
N ASN A 59 -13.67 -15.35 -11.50
CA ASN A 59 -12.69 -16.38 -11.91
C ASN A 59 -11.23 -15.93 -11.83
N THR A 60 -10.97 -14.62 -11.94
CA THR A 60 -9.61 -14.06 -11.86
C THR A 60 -9.23 -13.63 -10.45
N GLY A 61 -10.22 -13.26 -9.63
CA GLY A 61 -10.01 -12.74 -8.28
C GLY A 61 -9.39 -11.32 -8.28
N PRO A 62 -9.11 -10.78 -7.08
CA PRO A 62 -8.51 -9.46 -6.96
C PRO A 62 -7.07 -9.46 -7.48
N GLN A 63 -6.78 -8.57 -8.43
CA GLN A 63 -5.44 -8.33 -8.97
C GLN A 63 -4.79 -7.08 -8.37
N PHE A 64 -5.16 -6.74 -7.13
CA PHE A 64 -4.64 -5.58 -6.43
C PHE A 64 -4.61 -5.82 -4.94
N LEU A 65 -3.80 -5.03 -4.24
CA LEU A 65 -3.87 -4.86 -2.80
C LEU A 65 -4.37 -3.45 -2.49
N LEU A 66 -4.96 -3.28 -1.31
CA LEU A 66 -5.35 -1.98 -0.78
C LEU A 66 -4.40 -1.60 0.33
N LEU A 67 -3.76 -0.45 0.19
CA LEU A 67 -2.95 0.19 1.21
C LEU A 67 -3.68 1.43 1.68
N PHE A 68 -3.84 1.61 2.97
CA PHE A 68 -4.29 2.88 3.52
C PHE A 68 -3.53 3.21 4.80
N ASP A 69 -3.41 4.51 5.05
CA ASP A 69 -2.68 5.08 6.17
C ASP A 69 -3.28 6.44 6.55
N ASN A 70 -3.00 6.85 7.78
CA ASN A 70 -3.42 8.12 8.33
C ASN A 70 -2.58 9.27 7.74
N VAL A 71 -3.27 10.32 7.30
CA VAL A 71 -2.67 11.56 6.83
C VAL A 71 -3.06 12.68 7.79
N ASN A 72 -2.07 13.18 8.52
CA ASN A 72 -2.21 14.31 9.42
C ASN A 72 -1.59 15.56 8.79
N LYS A 73 -2.39 16.62 8.61
CA LYS A 73 -1.90 17.93 8.16
C LYS A 73 -2.10 18.97 9.25
N MET A 74 -0.99 19.54 9.72
CA MET A 74 -1.02 20.64 10.67
C MET A 74 -1.32 21.95 9.93
N LYS A 75 -2.41 22.60 10.31
CA LYS A 75 -2.72 23.97 9.92
C LYS A 75 -2.24 24.87 11.04
N ARG A 76 -1.11 25.55 10.81
CA ARG A 76 -0.56 26.49 11.78
C ARG A 76 -1.39 27.76 11.85
N ALA A 77 -1.68 28.23 13.04
CA ALA A 77 -2.24 29.55 13.23
C ALA A 77 -1.20 30.59 12.81
N TRP A 78 -1.61 31.57 11.98
CA TRP A 78 -0.73 32.65 11.55
C TRP A 78 -0.18 33.46 12.74
N ARG A 79 -1.01 33.62 13.78
CA ARG A 79 -0.62 34.13 15.10
C ARG A 79 -1.30 33.27 16.16
N ALA A 80 -0.50 32.67 17.04
CA ALA A 80 -1.03 32.00 18.21
C ALA A 80 -1.61 33.07 19.17
N GLN A 81 -2.94 33.10 19.26
CA GLN A 81 -3.66 33.92 20.23
C GLN A 81 -4.52 33.00 21.10
N LEU A 82 -4.99 33.51 22.24
CA LEU A 82 -5.93 32.81 23.12
C LEU A 82 -7.26 32.57 22.36
N GLY A 83 -7.34 31.51 21.54
CA GLY A 83 -8.44 31.21 20.63
C GLY A 83 -8.02 30.82 19.20
N HIS A 84 -6.77 31.11 18.81
CA HIS A 84 -6.18 30.66 17.55
C HIS A 84 -5.02 29.71 17.86
N GLN A 85 -5.33 28.42 17.91
CA GLN A 85 -4.35 27.36 18.09
C GLN A 85 -4.11 26.62 16.78
N ASP A 86 -2.99 25.91 16.74
CA ASP A 86 -2.69 25.02 15.63
C ASP A 86 -3.73 23.89 15.58
N GLU A 87 -4.26 23.64 14.39
CA GLU A 87 -5.27 22.62 14.16
C GLU A 87 -4.61 21.46 13.41
N VAL A 88 -4.67 20.24 13.97
CA VAL A 88 -4.28 19.04 13.23
C VAL A 88 -5.51 18.49 12.52
N LYS A 89 -5.47 18.48 11.19
CA LYS A 89 -6.49 17.82 10.37
C LYS A 89 -6.04 16.40 10.08
N SER A 90 -6.73 15.42 10.67
CA SER A 90 -6.53 14.00 10.39
C SER A 90 -7.49 13.53 9.30
N GLY A 91 -7.04 12.56 8.53
CA GLY A 91 -7.85 11.88 7.53
C GLY A 91 -7.14 10.62 7.07
N THR A 92 -7.80 9.81 6.25
CA THR A 92 -7.24 8.58 5.72
C THR A 92 -6.97 8.74 4.22
N ALA A 93 -5.76 8.44 3.79
CA ALA A 93 -5.43 8.28 2.38
C ALA A 93 -5.26 6.81 2.05
N ALA A 94 -5.66 6.43 0.85
CA ALA A 94 -5.64 5.04 0.42
C ALA A 94 -5.20 4.92 -1.03
N THR A 95 -4.71 3.75 -1.38
CA THR A 95 -4.12 3.46 -2.68
C THR A 95 -4.36 2.00 -3.01
N ALA A 96 -4.83 1.73 -4.22
CA ALA A 96 -4.86 0.39 -4.78
C ALA A 96 -3.60 0.17 -5.60
N ILE A 97 -2.85 -0.88 -5.29
CA ILE A 97 -1.62 -1.23 -6.00
C ILE A 97 -1.88 -2.51 -6.77
N ARG A 98 -1.67 -2.48 -8.09
CA ARG A 98 -1.86 -3.65 -8.93
C ARG A 98 -0.84 -4.73 -8.58
N LEU A 99 -1.33 -5.93 -8.43
CA LEU A 99 -0.55 -7.14 -8.25
C LEU A 99 -0.23 -7.74 -9.61
N GLU A 100 0.95 -8.33 -9.69
CA GLU A 100 1.58 -8.66 -10.94
C GLU A 100 2.18 -10.07 -10.84
N GLY A 101 2.03 -10.86 -11.90
CA GLY A 101 2.40 -12.28 -11.87
C GLY A 101 1.53 -13.11 -10.92
N VAL A 102 0.30 -12.66 -10.64
CA VAL A 102 -0.67 -13.40 -9.84
C VAL A 102 -1.08 -14.66 -10.60
N ARG A 103 -0.78 -15.83 -10.03
CA ARG A 103 -1.24 -17.10 -10.62
C ARG A 103 -2.76 -17.24 -10.49
N PRO A 104 -3.46 -17.82 -11.47
CA PRO A 104 -4.87 -18.14 -11.32
C PRO A 104 -5.13 -18.93 -10.03
N GLY A 105 -6.10 -18.48 -9.24
CA GLY A 105 -6.47 -19.13 -7.99
C GLY A 105 -5.57 -18.81 -6.78
N ALA A 106 -4.57 -17.93 -6.90
CA ALA A 106 -3.65 -17.60 -5.80
C ALA A 106 -4.33 -17.04 -4.54
N PHE A 107 -5.51 -16.42 -4.69
CA PHE A 107 -6.27 -15.79 -3.61
C PHE A 107 -7.53 -16.57 -3.19
N LEU A 108 -7.66 -17.82 -3.64
CA LEU A 108 -8.80 -18.67 -3.31
C LEU A 108 -8.89 -18.92 -1.80
N SER A 109 -10.12 -18.92 -1.30
CA SER A 109 -10.39 -19.05 0.14
C SER A 109 -10.29 -20.48 0.64
N GLU A 110 -10.55 -21.45 -0.22
CA GLU A 110 -10.77 -22.86 0.10
C GLU A 110 -9.56 -23.50 0.81
N PRO A 111 -8.30 -23.29 0.36
CA PRO A 111 -7.14 -23.87 1.06
C PRO A 111 -6.98 -23.35 2.49
N VAL A 112 -7.33 -22.07 2.72
CA VAL A 112 -7.22 -21.42 4.03
C VAL A 112 -8.34 -21.89 4.95
N LYS A 113 -9.59 -21.94 4.46
CA LYS A 113 -10.73 -22.49 5.19
C LYS A 113 -10.44 -23.92 5.64
N LYS A 114 -10.00 -24.78 4.72
CA LYS A 114 -9.61 -26.16 5.02
C LYS A 114 -8.51 -26.24 6.10
N ALA A 115 -7.49 -25.40 6.02
CA ALA A 115 -6.43 -25.36 7.03
C ALA A 115 -6.91 -24.89 8.42
N ILE A 116 -7.91 -23.99 8.46
CA ILE A 116 -8.57 -23.55 9.70
C ILE A 116 -9.41 -24.69 10.30
N ASP A 117 -10.19 -25.39 9.48
CA ASP A 117 -11.04 -26.50 9.91
C ASP A 117 -10.20 -27.66 10.46
N GLU A 118 -9.07 -27.95 9.81
CA GLU A 118 -8.08 -28.92 10.27
C GLU A 118 -7.25 -28.43 11.47
N LYS A 119 -7.50 -27.20 11.96
CA LYS A 119 -6.82 -26.57 13.09
C LYS A 119 -5.29 -26.62 12.97
N ARG A 120 -4.73 -26.55 11.75
CA ARG A 120 -3.27 -26.68 11.50
C ARG A 120 -2.43 -25.71 12.32
N ARG A 121 -2.99 -24.55 12.66
CA ARG A 121 -2.35 -23.55 13.53
C ARG A 121 -1.95 -24.10 14.91
N GLN A 122 -2.67 -25.08 15.45
CA GLN A 122 -2.33 -25.69 16.75
C GLN A 122 -0.98 -26.42 16.70
N ASN A 123 -0.58 -26.89 15.51
CA ASN A 123 0.68 -27.59 15.29
C ASN A 123 1.80 -26.66 14.83
N LEU A 124 1.55 -25.35 14.74
CA LEU A 124 2.53 -24.36 14.31
C LEU A 124 3.41 -23.95 15.50
N THR A 125 4.69 -24.29 15.45
CA THR A 125 5.68 -23.89 16.45
C THR A 125 6.63 -22.84 15.87
N VAL A 126 7.36 -22.13 16.74
CA VAL A 126 8.38 -21.18 16.32
C VAL A 126 9.48 -21.90 15.52
N ASP A 127 9.89 -23.09 15.95
CA ASP A 127 10.91 -23.88 15.25
C ASP A 127 10.46 -24.24 13.83
N LYS A 128 9.20 -24.66 13.65
CA LYS A 128 8.67 -24.93 12.30
C LYS A 128 8.68 -23.70 11.41
N LEU A 129 8.35 -22.53 11.95
CA LEU A 129 8.43 -21.27 11.20
C LEU A 129 9.87 -20.88 10.89
N TYR A 130 10.79 -21.14 11.81
CA TYR A 130 12.21 -20.88 11.65
C TYR A 130 12.83 -21.81 10.59
N ASP A 131 12.46 -23.08 10.61
CA ASP A 131 12.95 -24.12 9.68
C ASP A 131 12.35 -23.97 8.28
N ASP A 132 11.15 -23.39 8.15
CA ASP A 132 10.54 -23.05 6.86
C ASP A 132 11.28 -21.91 6.14
N ILE A 133 12.09 -21.14 6.86
CA ILE A 133 12.95 -20.12 6.26
C ILE A 133 14.11 -20.79 5.52
N SER A 134 14.25 -20.48 4.23
CA SER A 134 15.39 -20.93 3.42
C SER A 134 16.68 -20.17 3.79
N TRP A 135 17.26 -20.47 4.96
CA TRP A 135 18.46 -19.82 5.49
C TRP A 135 19.67 -19.93 4.57
N GLU A 136 19.84 -21.06 3.89
CA GLU A 136 20.89 -21.23 2.89
C GLU A 136 20.74 -20.21 1.75
N HIS A 137 19.52 -20.04 1.25
CA HIS A 137 19.24 -19.06 0.20
C HIS A 137 19.47 -17.63 0.68
N ILE A 138 19.00 -17.27 1.87
CA ILE A 138 19.22 -15.94 2.46
C ILE A 138 20.72 -15.65 2.64
N ARG A 139 21.47 -16.60 3.20
CA ARG A 139 22.92 -16.47 3.37
C ARG A 139 23.64 -16.39 2.02
N GLY A 140 23.21 -17.17 1.03
CA GLY A 140 23.74 -17.15 -0.33
C GLY A 140 23.55 -15.78 -1.00
N ILE A 141 22.32 -15.26 -1.00
CA ILE A 141 22.00 -13.91 -1.50
C ILE A 141 22.80 -12.84 -0.75
N GLY A 142 22.92 -12.95 0.58
CA GLY A 142 23.71 -12.03 1.39
C GLY A 142 25.17 -11.98 0.96
N LYS A 143 25.82 -13.15 0.88
CA LYS A 143 27.21 -13.28 0.40
C LYS A 143 27.37 -12.73 -1.02
N GLY A 144 26.50 -13.13 -1.95
CA GLY A 144 26.53 -12.64 -3.33
C GLY A 144 26.37 -11.13 -3.43
N THR A 145 25.55 -10.53 -2.56
CA THR A 145 25.31 -9.07 -2.55
C THR A 145 26.55 -8.32 -2.05
N VAL A 146 27.23 -8.83 -1.02
CA VAL A 146 28.52 -8.27 -0.58
C VAL A 146 29.56 -8.37 -1.68
N LEU A 147 29.65 -9.50 -2.39
CA LEU A 147 30.55 -9.65 -3.53
C LEU A 147 30.23 -8.64 -4.65
N ARG A 148 28.96 -8.40 -4.97
CA ARG A 148 28.54 -7.36 -5.92
C ARG A 148 28.99 -5.95 -5.50
N ILE A 149 28.92 -5.65 -4.20
CA ILE A 149 29.41 -4.37 -3.67
C ILE A 149 30.93 -4.29 -3.88
N TRP A 150 31.69 -5.32 -3.55
CA TRP A 150 33.14 -5.33 -3.77
C TRP A 150 33.50 -5.18 -5.25
N LEU A 151 32.81 -5.87 -6.16
CA LEU A 151 33.00 -5.73 -7.60
C LEU A 151 32.70 -4.32 -8.13
N LYS A 152 31.81 -3.58 -7.46
CA LYS A 152 31.48 -2.20 -7.82
C LYS A 152 32.57 -1.23 -7.40
N TYR A 153 33.21 -1.45 -6.25
CA TYR A 153 34.15 -0.50 -5.64
C TYR A 153 35.63 -0.90 -5.72
N ILE A 154 35.96 -2.16 -6.03
CA ILE A 154 37.33 -2.69 -6.12
C ILE A 154 37.57 -3.21 -7.55
N PRO A 155 38.16 -2.40 -8.44
CA PRO A 155 38.38 -2.77 -9.84
C PRO A 155 39.21 -4.05 -10.03
N ALA A 156 40.12 -4.37 -9.11
CA ALA A 156 40.95 -5.57 -9.16
C ALA A 156 40.14 -6.88 -9.15
N LEU A 157 38.89 -6.85 -8.67
CA LEU A 157 38.02 -8.02 -8.62
C LEU A 157 37.17 -8.19 -9.89
N ALA A 158 37.26 -7.30 -10.88
CA ALA A 158 36.38 -7.26 -12.04
C ALA A 158 36.31 -8.59 -12.83
N SER A 159 37.39 -9.39 -12.82
CA SER A 159 37.45 -10.73 -13.44
C SER A 159 36.39 -11.70 -12.88
N HIS A 160 35.98 -11.53 -11.62
CA HIS A 160 34.99 -12.39 -10.96
C HIS A 160 33.54 -11.97 -11.24
N ARG A 161 33.30 -10.88 -11.99
CA ARG A 161 31.96 -10.34 -12.25
C ARG A 161 31.02 -11.38 -12.85
N ALA A 162 31.47 -12.12 -13.87
CA ALA A 162 30.64 -13.12 -14.53
C ALA A 162 30.20 -14.23 -13.56
N ALA A 163 31.13 -14.73 -12.72
CA ALA A 163 30.84 -15.76 -11.73
C ALA A 163 29.86 -15.26 -10.66
N VAL A 164 30.03 -14.03 -10.16
CA VAL A 164 29.14 -13.45 -9.15
C VAL A 164 27.74 -13.19 -9.72
N GLU A 165 27.63 -12.67 -10.94
CA GLU A 165 26.32 -12.48 -11.60
C GLU A 165 25.62 -13.81 -11.88
N ALA A 166 26.38 -14.87 -12.22
CA ALA A 166 25.84 -16.22 -12.40
C ALA A 166 25.15 -16.74 -11.14
N LEU A 167 25.61 -16.38 -9.93
CA LEU A 167 24.94 -16.75 -8.68
C LEU A 167 23.50 -16.23 -8.62
N PHE A 168 23.24 -15.02 -9.11
CA PHE A 168 21.90 -14.41 -9.09
C PHE A 168 20.99 -14.92 -10.21
N SER A 169 21.56 -15.23 -11.38
CA SER A 169 20.79 -15.71 -12.53
C SER A 169 20.49 -17.22 -12.47
N SER A 170 21.25 -17.99 -11.70
CA SER A 170 21.08 -19.44 -11.53
C SER A 170 20.80 -19.85 -10.09
N THR A 171 21.84 -19.97 -9.27
CA THR A 171 21.85 -20.61 -7.94
C THR A 171 20.86 -19.96 -6.96
N HIS A 172 20.69 -18.64 -7.03
CA HIS A 172 19.82 -17.89 -6.15
C HIS A 172 18.61 -17.29 -6.87
N LYS A 173 18.21 -17.86 -8.01
CA LYS A 173 17.04 -17.45 -8.77
C LYS A 173 15.73 -17.93 -8.12
N LYS A 174 15.34 -17.35 -6.98
CA LYS A 174 14.03 -17.61 -6.34
C LYS A 174 13.15 -16.35 -6.40
N HIS A 175 11.88 -16.52 -6.79
CA HIS A 175 10.87 -15.45 -6.85
C HIS A 175 11.36 -14.13 -7.48
N VAL A 176 12.06 -14.23 -8.62
CA VAL A 176 12.63 -13.05 -9.29
C VAL A 176 11.52 -12.09 -9.69
N LEU A 177 11.59 -10.88 -9.14
CA LEU A 177 10.71 -9.79 -9.52
C LEU A 177 11.22 -9.18 -10.83
N GLN A 178 10.36 -9.16 -11.85
CA GLN A 178 10.65 -8.43 -13.08
C GLN A 178 10.74 -6.94 -12.80
N LEU A 179 11.80 -6.28 -13.29
CA LEU A 179 11.97 -4.84 -13.14
C LEU A 179 10.88 -4.14 -13.94
N ARG A 180 9.95 -3.48 -13.25
CA ARG A 180 8.86 -2.70 -13.85
C ARG A 180 8.42 -1.62 -12.88
N LYS A 181 7.79 -0.58 -13.41
CA LYS A 181 7.09 0.42 -12.60
C LYS A 181 5.79 -0.21 -12.07
N SER A 182 5.55 -0.12 -10.76
CA SER A 182 4.28 -0.54 -10.18
C SER A 182 3.14 0.37 -10.67
N GLU A 183 2.00 -0.22 -10.99
CA GLU A 183 0.76 0.50 -11.25
C GLU A 183 0.06 0.79 -9.93
N ILE A 184 -0.17 2.08 -9.68
CA ILE A 184 -0.62 2.63 -8.41
C ILE A 184 -1.79 3.56 -8.72
N HIS A 185 -2.94 3.31 -8.09
CA HIS A 185 -4.16 4.10 -8.25
C HIS A 185 -4.56 4.69 -6.91
N THR A 186 -4.58 6.02 -6.83
CA THR A 186 -4.90 6.73 -5.59
C THR A 186 -6.40 6.81 -5.38
N ALA A 187 -6.86 6.39 -4.21
CA ALA A 187 -8.25 6.57 -3.79
C ALA A 187 -8.49 7.99 -3.28
N ARG A 188 -9.75 8.44 -3.36
CA ARG A 188 -10.16 9.72 -2.78
C ARG A 188 -9.92 9.68 -1.27
N PRO A 189 -9.18 10.64 -0.70
CA PRO A 189 -8.96 10.70 0.73
C PRO A 189 -10.27 10.97 1.47
N THR A 190 -10.34 10.54 2.72
CA THR A 190 -11.52 10.71 3.58
C THR A 190 -11.14 11.38 4.89
N ASN A 191 -12.11 11.97 5.58
CA ASN A 191 -11.95 12.50 6.93
C ASN A 191 -12.24 11.44 8.02
N ILE A 192 -12.21 10.16 7.65
CA ILE A 192 -12.49 9.06 8.57
C ILE A 192 -11.25 8.84 9.44
N ASP A 193 -11.46 8.72 10.74
CA ASP A 193 -10.40 8.40 11.70
C ASP A 193 -10.15 6.89 11.76
N GLU A 194 -9.03 6.48 11.19
CA GLU A 194 -8.56 5.09 11.16
C GLU A 194 -8.07 4.57 12.52
N SER A 195 -7.93 5.43 13.54
CA SER A 195 -7.43 5.00 14.86
C SER A 195 -8.38 4.02 15.58
N SER A 196 -9.66 4.00 15.17
CA SER A 196 -10.74 3.23 15.75
C SER A 196 -11.17 2.05 14.85
N SER A 197 -11.70 0.98 15.46
CA SER A 197 -12.21 -0.18 14.70
C SER A 197 -13.43 0.19 13.84
N THR A 198 -14.29 1.08 14.34
CA THR A 198 -15.44 1.60 13.57
C THR A 198 -14.97 2.44 12.39
N GLY A 199 -13.96 3.28 12.58
CA GLY A 199 -13.36 4.06 11.52
C GLY A 199 -12.74 3.19 10.42
N VAL A 200 -11.95 2.17 10.78
CA VAL A 200 -11.40 1.22 9.78
C VAL A 200 -12.52 0.49 9.03
N ALA A 201 -13.60 0.08 9.69
CA ALA A 201 -14.76 -0.51 9.00
C ALA A 201 -15.37 0.47 7.98
N SER A 202 -15.50 1.75 8.35
CA SER A 202 -15.97 2.81 7.44
C SER A 202 -14.99 3.09 6.30
N VAL A 203 -13.68 3.07 6.54
CA VAL A 203 -12.64 3.18 5.50
C VAL A 203 -12.79 2.04 4.50
N LEU A 204 -12.85 0.79 4.97
CA LEU A 204 -13.00 -0.38 4.10
C LEU A 204 -14.28 -0.30 3.26
N ALA A 205 -15.42 0.03 3.87
CA ALA A 205 -16.67 0.21 3.13
C ALA A 205 -16.56 1.33 2.08
N ASN A 206 -15.93 2.45 2.43
CA ASN A 206 -15.70 3.55 1.51
C ASN A 206 -14.83 3.14 0.32
N LEU A 207 -13.73 2.41 0.56
CA LEU A 207 -12.82 1.94 -0.48
C LEU A 207 -13.48 0.94 -1.42
N LEU A 208 -14.24 -0.02 -0.89
CA LEU A 208 -15.01 -0.94 -1.72
C LEU A 208 -16.04 -0.20 -2.58
N GLY A 209 -16.69 0.83 -2.04
CA GLY A 209 -17.59 1.70 -2.79
C GLY A 209 -16.88 2.49 -3.91
N GLN A 210 -15.68 3.02 -3.63
CA GLN A 210 -14.88 3.71 -4.66
C GLN A 210 -14.46 2.77 -5.80
N LEU A 211 -14.07 1.54 -5.46
CA LEU A 211 -13.72 0.49 -6.43
C LEU A 211 -14.96 -0.12 -7.12
N SER A 212 -16.17 0.16 -6.63
CA SER A 212 -17.41 -0.49 -7.10
C SER A 212 -17.35 -2.02 -7.05
N VAL A 213 -16.70 -2.57 -6.02
CA VAL A 213 -16.63 -4.02 -5.82
C VAL A 213 -17.99 -4.53 -5.35
N VAL A 214 -18.51 -5.54 -6.04
CA VAL A 214 -19.76 -6.21 -5.68
C VAL A 214 -19.48 -7.20 -4.55
N PRO A 215 -20.15 -7.13 -3.37
CA PRO A 215 -19.88 -8.01 -2.24
C PRO A 215 -19.87 -9.51 -2.58
N ALA A 216 -20.80 -9.96 -3.44
CA ALA A 216 -20.90 -11.35 -3.88
C ALA A 216 -19.64 -11.87 -4.60
N THR A 217 -18.82 -10.99 -5.20
CA THR A 217 -17.55 -11.44 -5.79
C THR A 217 -16.55 -11.82 -4.70
N LEU A 218 -16.61 -11.21 -3.52
CA LEU A 218 -15.68 -11.44 -2.43
C LEU A 218 -15.97 -12.71 -1.61
N ASP A 219 -17.15 -13.32 -1.73
CA ASP A 219 -17.49 -14.54 -0.99
C ASP A 219 -16.62 -15.75 -1.37
N ARG A 220 -16.26 -15.84 -2.66
CA ARG A 220 -15.31 -16.84 -3.16
C ARG A 220 -13.86 -16.50 -2.75
N TRP A 221 -13.54 -15.21 -2.70
CA TRP A 221 -12.19 -14.69 -2.52
C TRP A 221 -12.00 -14.15 -1.11
N MET A 222 -11.47 -14.98 -0.20
CA MET A 222 -11.19 -14.56 1.18
C MET A 222 -9.95 -13.65 1.34
N MET A 223 -9.26 -13.28 0.25
CA MET A 223 -7.89 -12.78 0.33
C MET A 223 -7.62 -11.50 -0.43
N LEU A 224 -8.53 -10.52 -0.39
CA LEU A 224 -8.15 -9.15 -0.74
C LEU A 224 -7.16 -8.65 0.32
N MET A 225 -5.93 -8.41 -0.11
CA MET A 225 -4.87 -7.92 0.78
C MET A 225 -5.19 -6.49 1.24
N ILE A 226 -5.37 -6.36 2.55
CA ILE A 226 -5.51 -5.09 3.25
C ILE A 226 -4.20 -4.79 3.96
N CYS A 227 -3.60 -3.70 3.57
CA CYS A 227 -2.27 -3.29 3.97
C CYS A 227 -2.31 -1.97 4.73
N GLY A 228 -1.41 -1.86 5.70
CA GLY A 228 -1.22 -0.65 6.48
C GLY A 228 -0.15 -0.85 7.55
N ASP A 229 -0.18 0.03 8.55
CA ASP A 229 0.69 -0.05 9.71
C ASP A 229 0.23 -1.13 10.71
N GLN A 230 0.94 -1.26 11.83
CA GLN A 230 0.60 -2.26 12.84
C GLN A 230 -0.76 -2.00 13.52
N LEU A 231 -1.13 -0.73 13.70
CA LEU A 231 -2.40 -0.34 14.32
C LEU A 231 -3.56 -0.60 13.35
N THR A 232 -3.44 -0.21 12.08
CA THR A 232 -4.38 -0.54 11.00
C THR A 232 -4.71 -2.03 11.00
N ILE A 233 -3.66 -2.86 11.00
CA ILE A 233 -3.80 -4.31 10.95
C ILE A 233 -4.41 -4.89 12.23
N ASP A 234 -4.09 -4.35 13.40
CA ASP A 234 -4.79 -4.68 14.66
C ASP A 234 -6.28 -4.37 14.55
N ARG A 235 -6.66 -3.20 14.02
CA ARG A 235 -8.07 -2.81 13.84
C ARG A 235 -8.80 -3.71 12.87
N VAL A 236 -8.21 -4.04 11.71
CA VAL A 236 -8.81 -5.01 10.76
C VAL A 236 -9.05 -6.35 11.44
N ARG A 237 -8.10 -6.86 12.23
CA ARG A 237 -8.26 -8.12 12.97
C ARG A 237 -9.36 -8.04 14.02
N LYS A 238 -9.46 -6.92 14.74
CA LYS A 238 -10.52 -6.68 15.74
C LYS A 238 -11.91 -6.65 15.12
N ILE A 239 -12.07 -5.99 13.97
CA ILE A 239 -13.35 -6.00 13.24
C ILE A 239 -13.73 -7.44 12.85
N LYS A 240 -12.80 -8.22 12.28
CA LYS A 240 -13.05 -9.64 11.96
C LYS A 240 -13.48 -10.45 13.20
N TRP A 241 -12.89 -10.16 14.35
CA TRP A 241 -13.24 -10.81 15.61
C TRP A 241 -14.63 -10.43 16.10
N TYR A 242 -14.95 -9.13 16.14
CA TYR A 242 -16.24 -8.63 16.62
C TYR A 242 -17.39 -9.03 15.69
N SER A 243 -17.16 -9.05 14.39
CA SER A 243 -18.19 -9.42 13.40
C SER A 243 -18.31 -10.93 13.17
N ARG A 244 -17.59 -11.77 13.93
CA ARG A 244 -17.59 -13.23 13.73
C ARG A 244 -18.99 -13.87 13.80
N LYS A 245 -19.91 -13.27 14.56
CA LYS A 245 -21.30 -13.73 14.73
C LYS A 245 -22.27 -13.23 13.66
N ALA A 246 -21.84 -12.41 12.71
CA ALA A 246 -22.72 -11.93 11.64
C ALA A 246 -23.28 -13.10 10.80
N GLY A 247 -24.38 -12.87 10.08
CA GLY A 247 -24.93 -13.91 9.19
C GLY A 247 -24.00 -14.17 8.00
N ASP A 248 -23.58 -13.09 7.35
CA ASP A 248 -22.94 -13.12 6.04
C ASP A 248 -21.40 -13.16 6.08
N PRO A 249 -20.69 -13.88 5.19
CA PRO A 249 -19.23 -13.85 5.11
C PRO A 249 -18.64 -12.47 4.82
N PHE A 250 -19.35 -11.63 4.06
CA PHE A 250 -18.93 -10.26 3.80
C PHE A 250 -18.89 -9.42 5.08
N ASP A 251 -19.95 -9.47 5.89
CA ASP A 251 -20.07 -8.77 7.16
C ASP A 251 -19.08 -9.28 8.21
N LYS A 252 -18.64 -10.54 8.11
CA LYS A 252 -17.56 -11.12 8.92
C LYS A 252 -16.17 -10.62 8.51
N TYR A 253 -16.07 -9.82 7.45
CA TYR A 253 -14.80 -9.38 6.85
C TYR A 253 -13.88 -10.55 6.51
N GLN A 254 -14.47 -11.69 6.11
CA GLN A 254 -13.71 -12.89 5.76
C GLN A 254 -12.81 -12.66 4.54
N TRP A 255 -13.24 -11.79 3.63
CA TRP A 255 -12.55 -11.33 2.42
C TRP A 255 -11.28 -10.52 2.67
N ALA A 256 -11.14 -9.88 3.84
CA ALA A 256 -10.01 -9.02 4.14
C ALA A 256 -8.83 -9.85 4.69
N LEU A 257 -7.71 -9.89 3.96
CA LEU A 257 -6.45 -10.46 4.44
C LEU A 257 -5.56 -9.36 5.01
N PRO A 258 -5.44 -9.23 6.33
CA PRO A 258 -4.58 -8.21 6.94
C PRO A 258 -3.09 -8.52 6.73
N VAL A 259 -2.37 -7.62 6.08
CA VAL A 259 -0.94 -7.72 5.78
C VAL A 259 -0.21 -6.48 6.28
N ILE A 260 0.70 -6.65 7.25
CA ILE A 260 1.54 -5.54 7.73
C ILE A 260 2.55 -5.19 6.65
N GLN A 261 2.67 -3.91 6.29
CA GLN A 261 3.65 -3.47 5.30
C GLN A 261 5.08 -3.65 5.82
N LEU A 262 5.97 -4.18 4.96
CA LEU A 262 7.35 -4.55 5.31
C LEU A 262 8.15 -3.39 5.89
N TRP A 263 7.87 -2.17 5.46
CA TRP A 263 8.50 -0.97 5.99
C TRP A 263 8.29 -0.81 7.49
N HIS A 264 7.07 -1.00 8.01
CA HIS A 264 6.79 -0.88 9.45
C HIS A 264 7.47 -1.99 10.24
N LEU A 265 7.51 -3.22 9.70
CA LEU A 265 8.22 -4.34 10.34
C LEU A 265 9.72 -4.06 10.44
N LYS A 266 10.33 -3.57 9.36
CA LYS A 266 11.75 -3.22 9.33
C LYS A 266 12.08 -2.12 10.34
N TRP A 267 11.26 -1.07 10.41
CA TRP A 267 11.50 0.04 11.33
C TRP A 267 11.37 -0.38 12.81
N ASN A 268 10.37 -1.21 13.12
CA ASN A 268 10.21 -1.77 14.46
C ASN A 268 11.39 -2.68 14.85
N TRP A 269 11.91 -3.46 13.90
CA TRP A 269 13.12 -4.26 14.09
C TRP A 269 14.35 -3.38 14.32
N GLN A 270 14.55 -2.32 13.52
CA GLN A 270 15.67 -1.39 13.73
C GLN A 270 15.61 -0.69 15.09
N LYS A 271 14.42 -0.28 15.55
CA LYS A 271 14.23 0.30 16.88
C LYS A 271 14.60 -0.64 18.02
N SER A 272 14.40 -1.95 17.85
CA SER A 272 14.72 -2.93 18.90
C SER A 272 16.22 -3.18 19.04
N PHE A 273 17.03 -2.92 18.00
CA PHE A 273 18.50 -2.95 18.10
C PHE A 273 19.11 -1.64 18.62
N ALA A 274 18.45 -0.49 18.40
CA ALA A 274 18.95 0.81 18.86
C ALA A 274 18.67 1.08 20.36
N LEU A 275 18.04 0.14 21.06
CA LEU A 275 17.74 0.20 22.49
C LEU A 275 18.58 -0.79 23.32
N VAL A 276 19.67 -1.31 22.75
CA VAL A 276 20.75 -2.04 23.43
C VAL A 276 22.04 -1.29 23.22
#